data_AF-A0A378K0F8-F1
#
_entry.id   AF-A0A378K0F8-F1
#
_cell.length_a   1.000
_cell.length_b   1.000
_cell.length_c   1.000
_cell.angle_alpha   90.00
_cell.angle_beta   90.00
_cell.angle_gamma   90.00
#
_symmetry.space_group_name_H-M   'P 1'
#
loop_
_entity.id
_entity.type
_entity.pdbx_description
1 polymer ?
#
loop_
_entity_poly.entity_id
_entity_poly.type
_entity_poly.pdbx_seq_one_letter_code
_entity_poly.pdbx_strand_id
1 'polypeptide(L)'
;MARNSFFDRALAKHDKKQVISEDTFINVGGKQFQALAVAFIDFFKQSNRVNDHTLKKILERFYTYYPKFISNQAYLTPTERMGILINNARKSEVVECLAYVLHQITIDEVYAHPLDYREAFDGLNVNTPKAFLRQHDTTVPSSVLRALSHALGITIVLSFTEQGKELRLREIYSHGPSHMFKAELTLQVNEGNYYPRVKNEADYAYVGQLAIKPPEPVINEECDKSTLAEIIDLIKSDNKQILRTYEQWKKNLLMEGLTREHLITLYIKFLPSQSTIIPDSKLFFSKLTAPEGRVIKVDGMSNAQYVNEELAGTLAEWISLNQVDPDLLLDYMDKPGMRAASPAA
;
A
#
# COMPACT_ATOMS: atom_id res chain seq x y z
N MET A 1 -25.91 -58.39 47.06
CA MET A 1 -24.53 -57.85 47.09
C MET A 1 -24.05 -57.67 45.67
N ALA A 2 -23.53 -56.49 45.37
CA ALA A 2 -23.14 -56.02 44.04
C ALA A 2 -21.84 -56.66 43.53
N ARG A 3 -21.66 -56.69 42.20
CA ARG A 3 -20.54 -56.01 41.55
C ARG A 3 -20.74 -55.88 40.03
N ASN A 4 -20.75 -54.62 39.59
CA ASN A 4 -20.67 -54.17 38.22
C ASN A 4 -19.25 -54.37 37.65
N SER A 5 -19.18 -54.61 36.34
CA SER A 5 -18.04 -54.36 35.45
C SER A 5 -18.67 -54.07 34.09
N PHE A 6 -18.90 -52.86 33.58
CA PHE A 6 -18.32 -51.51 33.64
C PHE A 6 -17.03 -51.22 32.84
N PHE A 7 -16.53 -52.17 32.04
CA PHE A 7 -15.56 -51.84 30.97
C PHE A 7 -15.73 -52.76 29.76
N ASP A 8 -16.80 -52.54 29.00
CA ASP A 8 -16.89 -52.94 27.59
C ASP A 8 -17.24 -51.69 26.78
N ARG A 9 -16.21 -50.94 26.35
CA ARG A 9 -16.32 -49.96 25.26
C ARG A 9 -15.06 -50.02 24.42
N ALA A 10 -15.21 -50.60 23.24
CA ALA A 10 -14.31 -50.39 22.13
C ALA A 10 -14.02 -48.89 21.98
N LEU A 11 -12.73 -48.54 21.88
CA LEU A 11 -12.27 -47.21 21.53
C LEU A 11 -12.85 -46.84 20.15
N ALA A 12 -13.89 -46.02 20.14
CA ALA A 12 -14.32 -45.31 18.96
C ALA A 12 -13.14 -44.44 18.51
N LYS A 13 -12.45 -44.87 17.45
CA LYS A 13 -11.58 -43.99 16.66
C LYS A 13 -12.48 -42.90 16.09
N HIS A 14 -12.62 -41.81 16.84
CA HIS A 14 -12.96 -40.53 16.25
C HIS A 14 -11.75 -40.10 15.44
N ASP A 15 -11.70 -40.55 14.17
CA ASP A 15 -11.00 -39.82 13.13
C ASP A 15 -11.75 -38.50 12.94
N LYS A 16 -11.56 -37.58 13.89
CA LYS A 16 -11.68 -36.16 13.61
C LYS A 16 -10.53 -35.89 12.66
N LYS A 17 -10.79 -36.04 11.35
CA LYS A 17 -10.10 -35.24 10.34
C LYS A 17 -10.21 -33.80 10.82
N GLN A 18 -9.15 -33.29 11.46
CA GLN A 18 -8.89 -31.87 11.52
C GLN A 18 -8.86 -31.46 10.05
N VAL A 19 -9.97 -30.91 9.58
CA VAL A 19 -9.95 -30.12 8.36
C VAL A 19 -9.05 -28.96 8.71
N ILE A 20 -7.78 -29.08 8.34
CA ILE A 20 -6.88 -27.94 8.22
C ILE A 20 -7.62 -27.08 7.20
N SER A 21 -8.25 -25.99 7.66
CA SER A 21 -8.90 -25.05 6.75
C SER A 21 -7.78 -24.48 5.88
N GLU A 22 -7.65 -25.00 4.66
CA GLU A 22 -6.71 -24.48 3.70
C GLU A 22 -7.13 -23.05 3.37
N ASP A 23 -6.22 -22.10 3.57
CA ASP A 23 -6.47 -20.73 3.19
C ASP A 23 -6.71 -20.67 1.67
N THR A 24 -7.82 -20.08 1.26
CA THR A 24 -8.25 -19.99 -0.14
C THR A 24 -8.50 -18.55 -0.54
N PHE A 25 -8.35 -18.24 -1.84
CA PHE A 25 -8.73 -16.94 -2.40
C PHE A 25 -10.13 -17.04 -2.97
N ILE A 26 -11.02 -16.12 -2.57
CA ILE A 26 -12.43 -16.16 -2.94
C ILE A 26 -12.85 -14.93 -3.74
N ASN A 27 -13.88 -15.05 -4.58
CA ASN A 27 -14.46 -13.91 -5.28
C ASN A 27 -15.58 -13.28 -4.45
N VAL A 28 -15.40 -12.01 -4.08
CA VAL A 28 -16.37 -11.23 -3.28
C VAL A 28 -16.89 -10.01 -4.03
N GLY A 29 -16.83 -10.00 -5.37
CA GLY A 29 -17.28 -8.87 -6.20
C GLY A 29 -16.13 -8.08 -6.85
N GLY A 30 -14.88 -8.49 -6.65
CA GLY A 30 -13.69 -7.96 -7.32
C GLY A 30 -13.23 -6.56 -6.86
N LYS A 31 -13.98 -5.87 -5.99
CA LYS A 31 -13.63 -4.53 -5.51
C LYS A 31 -12.54 -4.55 -4.43
N GLN A 32 -11.61 -3.59 -4.52
CA GLN A 32 -10.44 -3.47 -3.66
C GLN A 32 -10.75 -3.41 -2.16
N PHE A 33 -11.56 -2.43 -1.72
CA PHE A 33 -11.87 -2.26 -0.30
C PHE A 33 -12.86 -3.30 0.24
N GLN A 34 -13.68 -3.89 -0.63
CA GLN A 34 -14.57 -5.01 -0.28
C GLN A 34 -13.74 -6.27 0.04
N ALA A 35 -12.75 -6.58 -0.79
CA ALA A 35 -11.79 -7.64 -0.54
C ALA A 35 -11.03 -7.39 0.79
N LEU A 36 -10.57 -6.16 1.03
CA LEU A 36 -9.92 -5.81 2.31
C LEU A 36 -10.83 -6.00 3.52
N ALA A 37 -12.08 -5.57 3.44
CA ALA A 37 -13.05 -5.73 4.51
C ALA A 37 -13.26 -7.21 4.86
N VAL A 38 -13.39 -8.07 3.85
CA VAL A 38 -13.52 -9.52 4.04
C VAL A 38 -12.26 -10.11 4.67
N ALA A 39 -11.07 -9.79 4.14
CA ALA A 39 -9.80 -10.26 4.70
C ALA A 39 -9.63 -9.82 6.16
N PHE A 40 -10.03 -8.59 6.49
CA PHE A 40 -9.99 -8.06 7.85
C PHE A 40 -10.95 -8.79 8.79
N ILE A 41 -12.21 -9.01 8.37
CA ILE A 41 -13.20 -9.75 9.16
C ILE A 41 -12.74 -11.19 9.40
N ASP A 42 -12.17 -11.84 8.38
CA ASP A 42 -11.66 -13.20 8.49
C ASP A 42 -10.48 -13.29 9.46
N PHE A 43 -9.53 -12.35 9.33
CA PHE A 43 -8.42 -12.22 10.26
C PHE A 43 -8.90 -12.01 11.70
N PHE A 44 -9.85 -11.08 11.90
CA PHE A 44 -10.39 -10.76 13.22
C PHE A 44 -11.05 -11.98 13.88
N LYS A 45 -11.79 -12.78 13.13
CA LYS A 45 -12.46 -13.99 13.66
C LYS A 45 -11.49 -15.10 14.08
N GLN A 46 -10.30 -15.12 13.50
CA GLN A 46 -9.32 -16.20 13.74
C GLN A 46 -8.23 -15.81 14.73
N SER A 47 -7.93 -14.52 14.83
CA SER A 47 -6.86 -14.02 15.66
C SER A 47 -7.35 -13.74 17.07
N ASN A 48 -6.70 -14.36 18.05
CA ASN A 48 -6.91 -14.04 19.47
C ASN A 48 -6.27 -12.69 19.88
N ARG A 49 -5.51 -12.08 18.98
CA ARG A 49 -4.79 -10.82 19.20
C ARG A 49 -5.05 -9.88 18.04
N VAL A 50 -5.77 -8.81 18.30
CA VAL A 50 -5.94 -7.69 17.38
C VAL A 50 -5.58 -6.42 18.14
N ASN A 51 -4.94 -5.47 17.47
CA ASN A 51 -4.54 -4.23 18.11
C ASN A 51 -5.79 -3.37 18.43
N ASP A 52 -6.06 -3.15 19.72
CA ASP A 52 -7.19 -2.34 20.19
C ASP A 52 -7.16 -0.91 19.64
N HIS A 53 -5.97 -0.34 19.40
CA HIS A 53 -5.84 0.98 18.79
C HIS A 53 -6.39 1.00 17.35
N THR A 54 -6.03 -0.01 16.56
CA THR A 54 -6.53 -0.18 15.19
C THR A 54 -8.05 -0.36 15.18
N LEU A 55 -8.57 -1.22 16.07
CA LEU A 55 -10.01 -1.43 16.20
C LEU A 55 -10.76 -0.18 16.60
N LYS A 56 -10.23 0.57 17.57
CA LYS A 56 -10.81 1.84 18.03
C LYS A 56 -10.92 2.83 16.86
N LYS A 57 -9.84 3.03 16.10
CA LYS A 57 -9.82 3.94 14.94
C LYS A 57 -10.86 3.55 13.88
N ILE A 58 -10.97 2.25 13.57
CA ILE A 58 -11.98 1.75 12.63
C ILE A 58 -13.40 1.98 13.18
N LEU A 59 -13.67 1.60 14.43
CA LEU A 59 -15.00 1.70 15.04
C LEU A 59 -15.47 3.15 15.18
N GLU A 60 -14.60 4.08 15.57
CA GLU A 60 -14.93 5.51 15.67
C GLU A 60 -15.38 6.08 14.32
N ARG A 61 -14.64 5.77 13.24
CA ARG A 61 -15.02 6.14 11.88
C ARG A 61 -16.29 5.42 11.42
N PHE A 62 -16.42 4.13 11.71
CA PHE A 62 -17.61 3.35 11.37
C PHE A 62 -18.87 3.94 11.98
N TYR A 63 -18.84 4.30 13.26
CA TYR A 63 -19.98 4.90 13.95
C TYR A 63 -20.28 6.34 13.55
N THR A 64 -19.28 7.07 13.03
CA THR A 64 -19.51 8.39 12.43
C THR A 64 -20.35 8.26 11.16
N TYR A 65 -20.02 7.31 10.29
CA TYR A 65 -20.76 7.11 9.03
C TYR A 65 -22.05 6.32 9.21
N TYR A 66 -22.09 5.38 10.16
CA TYR A 66 -23.22 4.48 10.36
C TYR A 66 -23.65 4.43 11.84
N PRO A 67 -24.20 5.54 12.38
CA PRO A 67 -24.55 5.64 13.80
C PRO A 67 -25.61 4.61 14.25
N LYS A 68 -26.41 4.08 13.32
CA LYS A 68 -27.41 3.03 13.61
C LYS A 68 -26.82 1.74 14.20
N PHE A 69 -25.52 1.49 14.01
CA PHE A 69 -24.84 0.31 14.56
C PHE A 69 -24.20 0.55 15.92
N ILE A 70 -24.29 1.77 16.47
CA ILE A 70 -23.74 2.08 17.80
C ILE A 70 -24.46 1.22 18.84
N SER A 71 -23.71 0.39 19.56
CA SER A 71 -24.22 -0.30 20.74
C SER A 71 -24.33 0.69 21.91
N ASN A 72 -25.47 0.70 22.60
CA ASN A 72 -25.72 1.54 23.79
C ASN A 72 -24.92 1.09 25.04
N GLN A 73 -23.99 0.14 24.90
CA GLN A 73 -23.23 -0.42 26.01
C GLN A 73 -21.85 0.26 26.16
N ALA A 74 -21.76 1.21 27.09
CA ALA A 74 -20.55 2.03 27.30
C ALA A 74 -19.31 1.23 27.72
N TYR A 75 -19.47 0.07 28.36
CA TYR A 75 -18.39 -0.69 28.99
C TYR A 75 -17.65 -1.67 28.08
N LEU A 76 -18.10 -1.83 26.82
CA LEU A 76 -17.49 -2.78 25.90
C LEU A 76 -16.13 -2.29 25.40
N THR A 77 -15.16 -3.21 25.37
CA THR A 77 -13.85 -3.03 24.72
C THR A 77 -13.98 -2.91 23.20
N PRO A 78 -12.98 -2.35 22.48
CA PRO A 78 -13.00 -2.28 21.01
C PRO A 78 -13.18 -3.66 20.36
N THR A 79 -12.51 -4.68 20.89
CA THR A 79 -12.63 -6.07 20.42
C THR A 79 -14.06 -6.60 20.56
N GLU A 80 -14.71 -6.41 21.71
CA GLU A 80 -16.10 -6.84 21.92
C GLU A 80 -17.08 -6.09 20.99
N ARG A 81 -16.90 -4.77 20.84
CA ARG A 81 -17.74 -3.96 19.93
C ARG A 81 -17.61 -4.43 18.48
N MET A 82 -16.39 -4.71 18.03
CA MET A 82 -16.15 -5.24 16.68
C MET A 82 -16.77 -6.64 16.52
N GLY A 83 -16.65 -7.50 17.54
CA GLY A 83 -17.29 -8.82 17.54
C GLY A 83 -18.81 -8.75 17.42
N ILE A 84 -19.45 -7.83 18.15
CA ILE A 84 -20.90 -7.58 18.06
C ILE A 84 -21.28 -7.10 16.65
N LEU A 85 -20.54 -6.14 16.10
CA LEU A 85 -20.78 -5.60 14.76
C LEU A 85 -20.75 -6.69 13.69
N ILE A 86 -19.71 -7.53 13.71
CA ILE A 86 -19.48 -8.59 12.72
C ILE A 86 -20.52 -9.71 12.82
N ASN A 87 -21.01 -10.01 14.01
CA ASN A 87 -21.89 -11.17 14.24
C ASN A 87 -23.39 -10.83 14.22
N ASN A 88 -23.79 -9.60 14.53
CA ASN A 88 -25.22 -9.26 14.67
C ASN A 88 -25.86 -8.73 13.39
N ALA A 89 -25.08 -8.12 12.50
CA ALA A 89 -25.57 -7.57 11.25
C ALA A 89 -25.42 -8.58 10.10
N ARG A 90 -26.15 -8.36 8.99
CA ARG A 90 -25.98 -9.18 7.79
C ARG A 90 -24.55 -9.02 7.30
N LYS A 91 -23.83 -10.14 7.15
CA LYS A 91 -22.39 -10.12 6.83
C LYS A 91 -22.05 -9.26 5.61
N SER A 92 -22.82 -9.41 4.55
CA SER A 92 -22.63 -8.63 3.32
C SER A 92 -22.88 -7.12 3.55
N GLU A 93 -23.81 -6.72 4.43
CA GLU A 93 -24.02 -5.30 4.81
C GLU A 93 -22.81 -4.76 5.59
N VAL A 94 -22.30 -5.54 6.55
CA VAL A 94 -21.10 -5.17 7.33
C VAL A 94 -19.89 -5.01 6.43
N VAL A 95 -19.72 -5.90 5.45
CA VAL A 95 -18.63 -5.84 4.47
C VAL A 95 -18.70 -4.55 3.65
N GLU A 96 -19.86 -4.18 3.12
CA GLU A 96 -20.01 -2.92 2.36
C GLU A 96 -19.73 -1.68 3.23
N CYS A 97 -20.31 -1.63 4.44
CA CYS A 97 -20.09 -0.52 5.36
C CYS A 97 -18.61 -0.41 5.76
N LEU A 98 -17.96 -1.54 6.05
CA LEU A 98 -16.56 -1.57 6.44
C LEU A 98 -15.66 -1.20 5.25
N ALA A 99 -15.98 -1.67 4.04
CA ALA A 99 -15.26 -1.29 2.83
C ALA A 99 -15.27 0.23 2.62
N TYR A 100 -16.44 0.85 2.78
CA TYR A 100 -16.56 2.31 2.74
C TYR A 100 -15.70 2.99 3.81
N VAL A 101 -15.72 2.51 5.06
CA VAL A 101 -14.93 3.08 6.15
C VAL A 101 -13.43 2.96 5.90
N LEU A 102 -12.96 1.80 5.43
CA LEU A 102 -11.56 1.58 5.07
C LEU A 102 -11.16 2.50 3.91
N HIS A 103 -12.04 2.69 2.92
CA HIS A 103 -11.81 3.65 1.85
C HIS A 103 -11.66 5.07 2.41
N GLN A 104 -12.59 5.55 3.23
CA GLN A 104 -12.50 6.88 3.83
C GLN A 104 -11.24 7.10 4.67
N ILE A 105 -10.84 6.11 5.48
CA ILE A 105 -9.59 6.18 6.27
C ILE A 105 -8.37 6.29 5.34
N THR A 106 -8.39 5.56 4.23
CA THR A 106 -7.31 5.61 3.23
C THR A 106 -7.22 7.00 2.60
N ILE A 107 -8.35 7.58 2.17
CA ILE A 107 -8.38 8.91 1.56
C ILE A 107 -8.03 10.02 2.55
N ASP A 108 -8.41 9.88 3.82
CA ASP A 108 -8.00 10.81 4.87
C ASP A 108 -6.47 10.89 5.00
N GLU A 109 -5.81 9.72 4.99
CA GLU A 109 -4.35 9.63 5.03
C GLU A 109 -3.71 10.20 3.76
N VAL A 110 -4.28 9.89 2.58
CA VAL A 110 -3.84 10.44 1.29
C VAL A 110 -3.91 11.96 1.25
N TYR A 111 -4.96 12.56 1.83
CA TYR A 111 -5.12 14.01 1.90
C TYR A 111 -4.26 14.66 2.98
N ALA A 112 -3.93 13.96 4.06
CA ALA A 112 -3.03 14.45 5.09
C ALA A 112 -1.57 14.49 4.61
N HIS A 113 -1.16 13.52 3.78
CA HIS A 113 0.21 13.39 3.27
C HIS A 113 0.24 13.24 1.74
N PRO A 114 -0.21 14.23 0.96
CA PRO A 114 -0.40 14.10 -0.49
C PRO A 114 0.91 13.83 -1.26
N LEU A 115 2.04 14.34 -0.74
CA LEU A 115 3.36 14.03 -1.29
C LEU A 115 3.72 12.56 -1.09
N ASP A 116 3.19 11.88 -0.08
CA ASP A 116 3.51 10.48 0.12
C ASP A 116 2.78 9.57 -0.84
N TYR A 117 1.64 10.02 -1.38
CA TYR A 117 0.71 9.23 -2.20
C TYR A 117 0.36 9.92 -3.52
N ARG A 118 1.36 10.52 -4.19
CA ARG A 118 1.19 11.34 -5.41
C ARG A 118 0.38 10.64 -6.49
N GLU A 119 0.54 9.32 -6.64
CA GLU A 119 -0.11 8.53 -7.66
C GLU A 119 -1.64 8.43 -7.50
N ALA A 120 -2.18 8.73 -6.30
CA ALA A 120 -3.62 8.86 -6.09
C ALA A 120 -4.23 10.03 -6.88
N PHE A 121 -3.39 11.00 -7.30
CA PHE A 121 -3.79 12.21 -8.00
C PHE A 121 -3.44 12.19 -9.49
N ASP A 122 -2.86 11.09 -9.99
CA ASP A 122 -2.50 10.95 -11.40
C ASP A 122 -3.77 11.12 -12.28
N GLY A 123 -3.70 12.05 -13.25
CA GLY A 123 -4.81 12.35 -14.16
C GLY A 123 -5.92 13.25 -13.59
N LEU A 124 -5.83 13.67 -12.32
CA LEU A 124 -6.77 14.63 -11.73
C LEU A 124 -6.37 16.08 -12.03
N ASN A 125 -7.33 17.00 -11.99
CA ASN A 125 -7.11 18.41 -12.28
C ASN A 125 -7.46 19.31 -11.08
N VAL A 126 -7.01 20.57 -11.12
CA VAL A 126 -7.18 21.54 -10.02
C VAL A 126 -8.64 21.87 -9.72
N ASN A 127 -9.55 21.61 -10.66
CA ASN A 127 -10.99 21.82 -10.52
C ASN A 127 -11.72 20.57 -10.02
N THR A 128 -11.03 19.43 -9.90
CA THR A 128 -11.61 18.20 -9.36
C THR A 128 -12.01 18.43 -7.89
N PRO A 129 -13.26 18.16 -7.50
CA PRO A 129 -13.72 18.30 -6.11
C PRO A 129 -12.96 17.36 -5.17
N LYS A 130 -12.68 17.79 -3.93
CA LYS A 130 -12.07 16.90 -2.91
C LYS A 130 -12.95 15.68 -2.59
N ALA A 131 -14.26 15.78 -2.83
CA ALA A 131 -15.21 14.66 -2.68
C ALA A 131 -14.95 13.51 -3.68
N PHE A 132 -14.29 13.77 -4.82
CA PHE A 132 -14.18 12.80 -5.91
C PHE A 132 -13.55 11.46 -5.48
N LEU A 133 -12.40 11.51 -4.80
CA LEU A 133 -11.74 10.29 -4.31
C LEU A 133 -12.49 9.62 -3.17
N ARG A 134 -13.44 10.31 -2.51
CA ARG A 134 -14.27 9.74 -1.44
C ARG A 134 -15.49 8.98 -1.99
N GLN A 135 -15.82 9.13 -3.26
CA GLN A 135 -16.97 8.46 -3.86
C GLN A 135 -16.75 6.95 -3.92
N HIS A 136 -17.82 6.19 -3.69
CA HIS A 136 -17.77 4.74 -3.56
C HIS A 136 -17.27 4.01 -4.83
N ASP A 137 -17.57 4.56 -6.00
CA ASP A 137 -17.25 3.93 -7.29
C ASP A 137 -15.93 4.44 -7.89
N THR A 138 -15.24 5.34 -7.19
CA THR A 138 -13.93 5.84 -7.64
C THR A 138 -12.88 4.76 -7.46
N THR A 139 -12.28 4.34 -8.57
CA THR A 139 -11.14 3.41 -8.56
C THR A 139 -9.88 4.15 -8.15
N VAL A 140 -9.19 3.65 -7.14
CA VAL A 140 -7.87 4.15 -6.71
C VAL A 140 -6.80 3.11 -7.02
N PRO A 141 -5.55 3.53 -7.30
CA PRO A 141 -4.48 2.59 -7.59
C PRO A 141 -4.17 1.66 -6.41
N SER A 142 -3.67 0.46 -6.68
CA SER A 142 -3.32 -0.54 -5.64
C SER A 142 -2.31 -0.02 -4.63
N SER A 143 -1.39 0.81 -5.07
CA SER A 143 -0.35 1.43 -4.22
C SER A 143 -0.95 2.26 -3.10
N VAL A 144 -2.14 2.85 -3.27
CA VAL A 144 -2.79 3.67 -2.24
C VAL A 144 -3.14 2.86 -0.99
N LEU A 145 -3.18 1.52 -1.07
CA LEU A 145 -3.33 0.68 0.12
C LEU A 145 -2.18 0.82 1.12
N ARG A 146 -1.02 1.35 0.70
CA ARG A 146 0.06 1.71 1.64
C ARG A 146 -0.38 2.81 2.63
N ALA A 147 -1.27 3.72 2.21
CA ALA A 147 -1.87 4.72 3.10
C ALA A 147 -2.74 4.05 4.18
N LEU A 148 -3.53 3.04 3.82
CA LEU A 148 -4.30 2.28 4.80
C LEU A 148 -3.40 1.53 5.78
N SER A 149 -2.31 0.93 5.28
CA SER A 149 -1.29 0.27 6.10
C SER A 149 -0.68 1.24 7.12
N HIS A 150 -0.32 2.46 6.69
CA HIS A 150 0.19 3.53 7.55
C HIS A 150 -0.85 3.96 8.58
N ALA A 151 -2.06 4.28 8.14
CA ALA A 151 -3.13 4.79 8.98
C ALA A 151 -3.56 3.81 10.08
N LEU A 152 -3.52 2.50 9.81
CA LEU A 152 -4.03 1.47 10.72
C LEU A 152 -2.95 0.63 11.40
N GLY A 153 -1.68 0.74 10.96
CA GLY A 153 -0.58 -0.09 11.48
C GLY A 153 -0.74 -1.57 11.13
N ILE A 154 -1.31 -1.87 9.96
CA ILE A 154 -1.52 -3.24 9.45
C ILE A 154 -0.56 -3.55 8.31
N THR A 155 -0.29 -4.82 8.07
CA THR A 155 0.45 -5.29 6.90
C THR A 155 -0.54 -5.72 5.82
N ILE A 156 -0.39 -5.18 4.60
CA ILE A 156 -1.18 -5.56 3.44
C ILE A 156 -0.24 -6.22 2.44
N VAL A 157 -0.60 -7.42 2.00
CA VAL A 157 0.15 -8.21 1.03
C VAL A 157 -0.68 -8.32 -0.24
N LEU A 158 -0.13 -7.85 -1.35
CA LEU A 158 -0.71 -8.01 -2.69
C LEU A 158 0.08 -9.06 -3.46
N SER A 159 -0.62 -10.08 -3.94
CA SER A 159 -0.07 -11.12 -4.80
C SER A 159 -0.65 -10.95 -6.20
N PHE A 160 0.11 -10.37 -7.11
CA PHE A 160 -0.28 -10.21 -8.50
C PHE A 160 -0.08 -11.52 -9.24
N THR A 161 -1.15 -12.01 -9.86
CA THR A 161 -1.13 -13.20 -10.70
C THR A 161 -1.47 -12.82 -12.12
N GLU A 162 -0.57 -13.15 -13.05
CA GLU A 162 -0.77 -12.95 -14.49
C GLU A 162 -0.95 -14.32 -15.16
N GLN A 163 -1.81 -14.38 -16.18
CA GLN A 163 -2.00 -15.61 -16.95
C GLN A 163 -0.68 -16.04 -17.60
N GLY A 164 -0.30 -17.31 -17.42
CA GLY A 164 0.92 -17.88 -18.01
C GLY A 164 2.23 -17.58 -17.27
N LYS A 165 2.20 -16.85 -16.14
CA LYS A 165 3.39 -16.66 -15.28
C LYS A 165 3.24 -17.46 -13.99
N GLU A 166 4.18 -18.36 -13.72
CA GLU A 166 4.24 -19.12 -12.46
C GLU A 166 4.73 -18.27 -11.28
N LEU A 167 5.63 -17.32 -11.56
CA LEU A 167 6.16 -16.39 -10.57
C LEU A 167 5.20 -15.23 -10.34
N ARG A 168 4.77 -15.08 -9.08
CA ARG A 168 3.87 -14.02 -8.63
C ARG A 168 4.70 -12.80 -8.20
N LEU A 169 4.38 -11.63 -8.74
CA LEU A 169 4.86 -10.38 -8.16
C LEU A 169 4.16 -10.19 -6.81
N ARG A 170 4.94 -9.97 -5.75
CA ARG A 170 4.43 -9.74 -4.40
C ARG A 170 4.82 -8.35 -3.94
N GLU A 171 3.83 -7.54 -3.61
CA GLU A 171 4.03 -6.25 -2.95
C GLU A 171 3.59 -6.37 -1.49
N ILE A 172 4.38 -5.80 -0.59
CA ILE A 172 4.12 -5.84 0.85
C ILE A 172 4.16 -4.40 1.36
N TYR A 173 3.02 -3.93 1.87
CA TYR A 173 2.93 -2.65 2.54
C TYR A 173 2.89 -2.91 4.05
N SER A 174 3.89 -2.42 4.77
CA SER A 174 3.96 -2.52 6.22
C SER A 174 4.57 -1.26 6.80
N HIS A 175 3.94 -0.71 7.84
CA HIS A 175 4.41 0.48 8.53
C HIS A 175 4.71 0.22 10.01
N GLY A 176 5.77 0.83 10.53
CA GLY A 176 6.21 0.68 11.93
C GLY A 176 7.20 -0.46 12.19
N PRO A 177 7.70 -0.59 13.43
CA PRO A 177 8.78 -1.52 13.77
C PRO A 177 8.46 -2.99 13.48
N SER A 178 9.43 -3.74 12.95
CA SER A 178 9.28 -5.17 12.60
C SER A 178 8.97 -6.09 13.78
N HIS A 179 9.16 -5.62 15.02
CA HIS A 179 8.98 -6.42 16.24
C HIS A 179 7.58 -6.28 16.85
N MET A 180 6.71 -5.41 16.33
CA MET A 180 5.31 -5.36 16.75
C MET A 180 4.46 -6.34 15.93
N PHE A 181 3.55 -7.04 16.60
CA PHE A 181 2.53 -7.85 15.92
C PHE A 181 1.63 -6.94 15.08
N LYS A 182 1.52 -7.24 13.79
CA LYS A 182 0.67 -6.51 12.85
C LYS A 182 -0.30 -7.50 12.22
N ALA A 183 -1.55 -7.09 12.06
CA ALA A 183 -2.51 -7.85 11.28
C ALA A 183 -2.01 -7.94 9.84
N GLU A 184 -1.88 -9.16 9.30
CA GLU A 184 -1.49 -9.38 7.90
C GLU A 184 -2.73 -9.73 7.08
N LEU A 185 -3.08 -8.85 6.15
CA LEU A 185 -4.18 -9.05 5.22
C LEU A 185 -3.60 -9.37 3.84
N THR A 186 -3.95 -10.53 3.28
CA THR A 186 -3.45 -10.95 1.97
C THR A 186 -4.56 -10.90 0.93
N LEU A 187 -4.27 -10.27 -0.21
CA LEU A 187 -5.12 -10.22 -1.38
C LEU A 187 -4.38 -10.77 -2.60
N GLN A 188 -5.09 -11.49 -3.45
CA GLN A 188 -4.65 -11.78 -4.81
C GLN A 188 -5.23 -10.71 -5.75
N VAL A 189 -4.41 -10.23 -6.68
CA VAL A 189 -4.80 -9.26 -7.70
C VAL A 189 -4.69 -9.91 -9.06
N ASN A 190 -5.79 -9.92 -9.82
CA ASN A 190 -5.84 -10.45 -11.18
C ASN A 190 -6.67 -9.52 -12.06
N GLU A 191 -6.08 -9.01 -13.15
CA GLU A 191 -6.76 -8.14 -14.13
C GLU A 191 -7.52 -6.95 -13.47
N GLY A 192 -6.94 -6.36 -12.41
CA GLY A 192 -7.56 -5.26 -11.66
C GLY A 192 -8.62 -5.65 -10.63
N ASN A 193 -8.96 -6.94 -10.53
CA ASN A 193 -9.86 -7.48 -9.51
C ASN A 193 -9.10 -7.95 -8.28
N TYR A 194 -9.72 -7.82 -7.11
CA TYR A 194 -9.15 -8.16 -5.81
C TYR A 194 -9.89 -9.33 -5.17
N TYR A 195 -9.12 -10.33 -4.73
CA TYR A 195 -9.62 -11.56 -4.13
C TYR A 195 -9.00 -11.74 -2.74
N PRO A 196 -9.77 -11.69 -1.65
CA PRO A 196 -9.23 -11.88 -0.31
C PRO A 196 -8.83 -13.33 -0.07
N ARG A 197 -7.72 -13.51 0.65
CA ARG A 197 -7.37 -14.79 1.28
C ARG A 197 -8.23 -14.97 2.53
N VAL A 198 -8.96 -16.07 2.60
CA VAL A 198 -9.79 -16.44 3.76
C VAL A 198 -9.55 -17.88 4.17
N LYS A 199 -9.83 -18.24 5.43
CA LYS A 199 -9.84 -19.66 5.84
C LYS A 199 -11.20 -20.32 5.73
N ASN A 200 -12.26 -19.55 5.93
CA ASN A 200 -13.63 -20.08 5.93
C ASN A 200 -14.39 -19.54 4.72
N GLU A 201 -14.21 -20.16 3.55
CA GLU A 201 -14.91 -19.75 2.31
C GLU A 201 -16.44 -19.75 2.47
N ALA A 202 -17.00 -20.80 3.10
CA ALA A 202 -18.43 -20.96 3.30
C ALA A 202 -19.06 -19.78 4.06
N ASP A 203 -18.27 -19.09 4.89
CA ASP A 203 -18.70 -17.94 5.65
C ASP A 203 -19.01 -16.74 4.73
N TYR A 204 -18.43 -16.67 3.54
CA TYR A 204 -18.51 -15.53 2.63
C TYR A 204 -19.21 -15.82 1.30
N ALA A 205 -19.81 -17.00 1.15
CA ALA A 205 -20.44 -17.45 -0.11
C ALA A 205 -21.44 -16.45 -0.72
N TYR A 206 -22.10 -15.63 0.09
CA TYR A 206 -23.12 -14.66 -0.34
C TYR A 206 -22.62 -13.20 -0.42
N VAL A 207 -21.34 -12.96 -0.12
CA VAL A 207 -20.73 -11.62 -0.21
C VAL A 207 -20.45 -11.31 -1.68
N GLY A 208 -20.86 -10.13 -2.15
CA GLY A 208 -20.73 -9.72 -3.55
C GLY A 208 -21.71 -10.36 -4.54
N GLN A 209 -22.50 -11.35 -4.11
CA GLN A 209 -23.49 -12.02 -4.97
C GLN A 209 -24.93 -11.52 -4.78
N LEU A 210 -25.24 -11.00 -3.59
CA LEU A 210 -26.58 -10.49 -3.26
C LEU A 210 -26.69 -9.01 -3.61
N ALA A 211 -27.77 -8.63 -4.32
CA ALA A 211 -28.16 -7.25 -4.49
C ALA A 211 -28.64 -6.69 -3.14
N ILE A 212 -27.72 -6.12 -2.38
CA ILE A 212 -28.00 -5.50 -1.09
C ILE A 212 -28.02 -3.99 -1.30
N LYS A 213 -28.97 -3.33 -0.65
CA LYS A 213 -28.92 -1.88 -0.44
C LYS A 213 -28.27 -1.65 0.91
N PRO A 214 -26.95 -1.42 0.98
CA PRO A 214 -26.32 -1.08 2.25
C PRO A 214 -26.92 0.24 2.76
N PRO A 215 -26.89 0.49 4.09
CA PRO A 215 -27.26 1.78 4.62
C PRO A 215 -26.41 2.87 3.99
N GLU A 216 -27.04 4.02 3.75
CA GLU A 216 -26.32 5.19 3.27
C GLU A 216 -25.46 5.76 4.41
N PRO A 217 -24.19 6.10 4.14
CA PRO A 217 -23.35 6.75 5.12
C PRO A 217 -23.86 8.17 5.40
N VAL A 218 -23.74 8.62 6.64
CA VAL A 218 -23.95 10.02 6.99
C VAL A 218 -22.78 10.84 6.43
N ILE A 219 -23.05 11.71 5.46
CA ILE A 219 -22.04 12.56 4.81
C ILE A 219 -22.05 13.94 5.47
N ASN A 220 -20.88 14.42 5.90
CA ASN A 220 -20.70 15.79 6.35
C ASN A 220 -20.45 16.69 5.13
N GLU A 221 -21.48 17.38 4.65
CA GLU A 221 -21.47 18.23 3.44
C GLU A 221 -20.46 19.39 3.48
N GLU A 222 -19.91 19.73 4.65
CA GLU A 222 -18.94 20.83 4.80
C GLU A 222 -17.60 20.58 4.09
N CYS A 223 -17.23 19.31 3.83
CA CYS A 223 -15.96 18.96 3.18
C CYS A 223 -16.00 19.11 1.63
N ASP A 224 -17.19 19.23 1.04
CA ASP A 224 -17.41 19.00 -0.40
C ASP A 224 -17.21 20.23 -1.30
N LYS A 225 -17.06 21.43 -0.72
CA LYS A 225 -16.95 22.68 -1.50
C LYS A 225 -15.54 23.02 -1.97
N SER A 226 -14.52 22.33 -1.44
CA SER A 226 -13.12 22.58 -1.79
C SER A 226 -12.67 21.70 -2.97
N THR A 227 -11.72 22.21 -3.76
CA THR A 227 -11.12 21.47 -4.88
C THR A 227 -9.75 20.91 -4.50
N LEU A 228 -9.20 20.05 -5.35
CA LEU A 228 -7.85 19.52 -5.22
C LEU A 228 -6.75 20.52 -5.63
N ALA A 229 -7.08 21.79 -5.90
CA ALA A 229 -6.13 22.79 -6.39
C ALA A 229 -4.86 22.89 -5.53
N GLU A 230 -5.00 23.09 -4.22
CA GLU A 230 -3.86 23.23 -3.29
C GLU A 230 -2.95 21.99 -3.29
N ILE A 231 -3.55 20.79 -3.33
CA ILE A 231 -2.83 19.52 -3.33
C ILE A 231 -2.07 19.34 -4.64
N ILE A 232 -2.74 19.59 -5.76
CA ILE A 232 -2.14 19.45 -7.10
C ILE A 232 -1.01 20.48 -7.30
N ASP A 233 -1.20 21.71 -6.83
CA ASP A 233 -0.17 22.74 -6.91
C ASP A 233 1.03 22.42 -6.01
N LEU A 234 0.79 21.87 -4.81
CA LEU A 234 1.85 21.36 -3.94
C LEU A 234 2.66 20.25 -4.64
N ILE A 235 1.98 19.23 -5.19
CA ILE A 235 2.63 18.13 -5.93
C ILE A 235 3.41 18.67 -7.13
N LYS A 236 2.86 19.62 -7.89
CA LYS A 236 3.55 20.23 -9.03
C LYS A 236 4.78 21.02 -8.61
N SER A 237 4.71 21.77 -7.51
CA SER A 237 5.84 22.54 -6.99
C SER A 237 6.96 21.61 -6.53
N ASP A 238 6.61 20.56 -5.81
CA ASP A 238 7.54 19.54 -5.33
C ASP A 238 8.19 18.77 -6.51
N ASN A 239 7.40 18.34 -7.49
CA ASN A 239 7.91 17.71 -8.71
C ASN A 239 8.92 18.61 -9.46
N LYS A 240 8.64 19.92 -9.55
CA LYS A 240 9.58 20.89 -10.15
C LYS A 240 10.88 20.99 -9.35
N GLN A 241 10.80 20.94 -8.02
CA GLN A 241 11.98 20.97 -7.16
C GLN A 241 12.81 19.70 -7.32
N ILE A 242 12.18 18.52 -7.30
CA ILE A 242 12.83 17.22 -7.52
C ILE A 242 13.54 17.21 -8.88
N LEU A 243 12.86 17.65 -9.95
CA LEU A 243 13.46 17.69 -11.29
C LEU A 243 14.69 18.61 -11.35
N ARG A 244 14.61 19.81 -10.75
CA ARG A 244 15.75 20.74 -10.69
C ARG A 244 16.94 20.13 -9.95
N THR A 245 16.70 19.51 -8.81
CA THR A 245 17.74 18.84 -8.02
C THR A 245 18.37 17.70 -8.83
N TYR A 246 17.56 16.88 -9.47
CA TYR A 246 18.01 15.81 -10.37
C TYR A 246 18.90 16.34 -11.50
N GLU A 247 18.44 17.36 -12.24
CA GLU A 247 19.21 17.94 -13.36
C GLU A 247 20.53 18.55 -12.88
N GLN A 248 20.51 19.24 -11.75
CA GLN A 248 21.71 19.83 -11.15
C GLN A 248 22.73 18.76 -10.75
N TRP A 249 22.31 17.72 -10.05
CA TRP A 249 23.20 16.64 -9.60
C TRP A 249 23.71 15.80 -10.77
N LYS A 250 22.86 15.47 -11.73
CA LYS A 250 23.28 14.76 -12.95
C LYS A 250 24.35 15.54 -13.69
N LYS A 251 24.16 16.85 -13.87
CA LYS A 251 25.15 17.73 -14.52
C LYS A 251 26.46 17.78 -13.73
N ASN A 252 26.39 17.96 -12.41
CA ASN A 252 27.58 18.03 -11.56
C ASN A 252 28.40 16.73 -11.66
N LEU A 253 27.77 15.57 -11.48
CA LEU A 253 28.44 14.27 -11.56
C LEU A 253 29.11 14.01 -12.92
N LEU A 254 28.53 14.51 -14.02
CA LEU A 254 29.11 14.39 -15.36
C LEU A 254 30.27 15.38 -15.59
N MET A 255 30.27 16.54 -14.92
CA MET A 255 31.34 17.55 -15.03
C MET A 255 32.56 17.24 -14.14
N GLU A 256 32.39 16.45 -13.08
CA GLU A 256 33.46 16.07 -12.13
C GLU A 256 34.58 15.20 -12.75
N GLY A 257 34.47 14.83 -14.04
CA GLY A 257 35.50 14.04 -14.72
C GLY A 257 35.67 12.63 -14.17
N LEU A 258 34.63 12.09 -13.51
CA LEU A 258 34.64 10.76 -12.93
C LEU A 258 34.80 9.68 -14.03
N THR A 259 35.71 8.73 -13.79
CA THR A 259 35.82 7.54 -14.63
C THR A 259 34.59 6.65 -14.42
N ARG A 260 34.32 5.75 -15.36
CA ARG A 260 33.23 4.77 -15.21
C ARG A 260 33.38 3.93 -13.94
N GLU A 261 34.61 3.55 -13.60
CA GLU A 261 34.89 2.74 -12.41
C GLU A 261 34.52 3.49 -11.12
N HIS A 262 34.75 4.80 -11.08
CA HIS A 262 34.31 5.64 -9.96
C HIS A 262 32.78 5.68 -9.85
N LEU A 263 32.07 5.85 -10.98
CA LEU A 263 30.61 5.87 -11.00
C LEU A 263 30.00 4.51 -10.55
N ILE A 264 30.58 3.39 -11.00
CA ILE A 264 30.16 2.05 -10.55
C ILE A 264 30.42 1.90 -9.05
N THR A 265 31.56 2.38 -8.55
CA THR A 265 31.90 2.30 -7.12
C THR A 265 30.91 3.10 -6.28
N LEU A 266 30.55 4.32 -6.69
CA LEU A 266 29.51 5.12 -6.04
C LEU A 266 28.16 4.41 -6.06
N TYR A 267 27.76 3.90 -7.22
CA TYR A 267 26.50 3.19 -7.38
C TYR A 267 26.38 2.01 -6.41
N ILE A 268 27.42 1.17 -6.31
CA ILE A 268 27.43 0.01 -5.41
C ILE A 268 27.46 0.46 -3.94
N LYS A 269 28.25 1.49 -3.62
CA LYS A 269 28.45 1.95 -2.24
C LYS A 269 27.19 2.57 -1.65
N PHE A 270 26.45 3.32 -2.48
CA PHE A 270 25.27 4.07 -2.08
C PHE A 270 23.96 3.44 -2.53
N LEU A 271 23.99 2.18 -2.99
CA LEU A 271 22.80 1.43 -3.36
C LEU A 271 21.78 1.47 -2.20
N PRO A 272 20.60 2.09 -2.39
CA PRO A 272 19.64 2.26 -1.31
C PRO A 272 19.18 0.91 -0.77
N SER A 273 19.24 0.75 0.55
CA SER A 273 18.76 -0.46 1.24
C SER A 273 17.26 -0.41 1.55
N GLN A 274 16.62 0.74 1.37
CA GLN A 274 15.20 0.97 1.65
C GLN A 274 14.47 1.46 0.39
N SER A 275 13.27 0.93 0.18
CA SER A 275 12.33 1.43 -0.83
C SER A 275 11.84 2.83 -0.47
N THR A 276 11.77 3.72 -1.45
CA THR A 276 11.26 5.08 -1.29
C THR A 276 9.74 5.16 -1.19
N ILE A 277 9.28 6.35 -0.80
CA ILE A 277 7.91 6.82 -0.94
C ILE A 277 7.43 6.73 -2.40
N ILE A 278 8.33 6.74 -3.38
CA ILE A 278 8.03 6.54 -4.80
C ILE A 278 8.37 5.08 -5.16
N PRO A 279 7.36 4.21 -5.38
CA PRO A 279 7.58 2.76 -5.55
C PRO A 279 8.39 2.40 -6.80
N ASP A 280 8.25 3.19 -7.87
CA ASP A 280 8.96 3.03 -9.14
C ASP A 280 9.62 4.36 -9.52
N SER A 281 10.86 4.56 -9.08
CA SER A 281 11.62 5.79 -9.35
C SER A 281 11.84 6.01 -10.84
N LYS A 282 12.08 4.93 -11.61
CA LYS A 282 12.31 5.00 -13.05
C LYS A 282 11.06 5.47 -13.78
N LEU A 283 9.89 4.89 -13.46
CA LEU A 283 8.63 5.35 -14.03
C LEU A 283 8.35 6.80 -13.64
N PHE A 284 8.60 7.16 -12.38
CA PHE A 284 8.43 8.54 -11.91
C PHE A 284 9.29 9.54 -12.68
N PHE A 285 10.61 9.31 -12.76
CA PHE A 285 11.51 10.20 -13.51
C PHE A 285 11.23 10.18 -15.02
N SER A 286 10.78 9.05 -15.58
CA SER A 286 10.34 9.00 -16.98
C SER A 286 9.14 9.91 -17.22
N LYS A 287 8.14 9.92 -16.32
CA LYS A 287 7.00 10.85 -16.40
C LYS A 287 7.42 12.31 -16.17
N LEU A 288 8.37 12.54 -15.26
CA LEU A 288 8.86 13.87 -14.88
C LEU A 288 9.69 14.53 -15.98
N THR A 289 10.47 13.72 -16.72
CA THR A 289 11.38 14.17 -17.78
C THR A 289 10.80 14.03 -19.18
N ALA A 290 9.68 13.30 -19.33
CA ALA A 290 9.00 13.14 -20.61
C ALA A 290 8.66 14.52 -21.20
N PRO A 291 9.21 14.87 -22.38
CA PRO A 291 8.83 16.11 -23.03
C PRO A 291 7.41 15.95 -23.57
N GLU A 292 6.46 16.74 -23.06
CA GLU A 292 5.08 16.75 -23.58
C GLU A 292 5.11 16.88 -25.11
N GLY A 293 4.73 15.81 -25.81
CA GLY A 293 4.57 15.80 -27.26
C GLY A 293 5.85 15.94 -28.11
N ARG A 294 7.07 15.72 -27.58
CA ARG A 294 8.29 15.74 -28.43
C ARG A 294 8.80 14.34 -28.73
N VAL A 295 9.14 14.12 -30.00
CA VAL A 295 9.85 12.92 -30.46
C VAL A 295 11.21 12.85 -29.76
N ILE A 296 11.44 11.77 -29.01
CA ILE A 296 12.75 11.47 -28.43
C ILE A 296 13.69 11.22 -29.61
N LYS A 297 14.62 12.15 -29.84
CA LYS A 297 15.73 11.90 -30.75
C LYS A 297 16.64 10.88 -30.07
N VAL A 298 16.77 9.71 -30.69
CA VAL A 298 17.81 8.76 -30.31
C VAL A 298 19.11 9.33 -30.83
N ASP A 299 19.81 10.10 -30.00
CA ASP A 299 21.15 10.55 -30.33
C ASP A 299 22.08 9.34 -30.45
N GLY A 300 22.98 9.39 -31.43
CA GLY A 300 24.02 8.38 -31.65
C GLY A 300 25.09 8.45 -30.57
N MET A 301 24.73 8.12 -29.33
CA MET A 301 25.68 8.01 -28.22
C MET A 301 26.47 6.71 -28.33
N SER A 302 27.75 6.78 -27.97
CA SER A 302 28.52 5.56 -27.72
C SER A 302 27.97 4.83 -26.49
N ASN A 303 28.01 3.49 -26.49
CA ASN A 303 27.64 2.68 -25.32
C ASN A 303 28.35 3.15 -24.04
N ALA A 304 29.57 3.67 -24.20
CA ALA A 304 30.38 4.15 -23.12
C ALA A 304 29.83 5.40 -22.43
N GLN A 305 29.33 6.35 -23.22
CA GLN A 305 28.70 7.58 -22.72
C GLN A 305 27.32 7.28 -22.14
N TYR A 306 26.54 6.43 -22.81
CA TYR A 306 25.22 6.01 -22.33
C TYR A 306 25.27 5.42 -20.92
N VAL A 307 26.20 4.50 -20.66
CA VAL A 307 26.36 3.89 -19.32
C VAL A 307 26.74 4.93 -18.27
N ASN A 308 27.61 5.89 -18.60
CA ASN A 308 28.02 6.92 -17.66
C ASN A 308 26.86 7.89 -17.36
N GLU A 309 26.07 8.26 -18.37
CA GLU A 309 24.87 9.08 -18.19
C GLU A 309 23.81 8.39 -17.34
N GLU A 310 23.63 7.08 -17.49
CA GLU A 310 22.67 6.32 -16.68
C GLU A 310 23.13 6.18 -15.23
N LEU A 311 24.41 5.90 -14.98
CA LEU A 311 24.94 5.82 -13.62
C LEU A 311 24.85 7.17 -12.91
N ALA A 312 25.25 8.26 -13.58
CA ALA A 312 25.12 9.61 -13.05
C ALA A 312 23.65 10.01 -12.85
N GLY A 313 22.77 9.63 -13.79
CA GLY A 313 21.33 9.79 -13.69
C GLY A 313 20.78 9.10 -12.45
N THR A 314 21.03 7.81 -12.28
CA THR A 314 20.53 7.01 -11.15
C THR A 314 21.03 7.54 -9.80
N LEU A 315 22.29 7.95 -9.69
CA LEU A 315 22.81 8.60 -8.47
C LEU A 315 22.09 9.93 -8.19
N ALA A 316 21.85 10.74 -9.21
CA ALA A 316 21.09 11.97 -9.07
C ALA A 316 19.63 11.72 -8.68
N GLU A 317 19.00 10.66 -9.18
CA GLU A 317 17.66 10.23 -8.74
C GLU A 317 17.66 9.99 -7.23
N TRP A 318 18.59 9.17 -6.74
CA TRP A 318 18.67 8.82 -5.31
C TRP A 318 18.88 10.05 -4.42
N ILE A 319 19.73 10.99 -4.83
CA ILE A 319 19.92 12.25 -4.09
C ILE A 319 18.63 13.08 -4.11
N SER A 320 18.02 13.25 -5.27
CA SER A 320 16.80 14.07 -5.41
C SER A 320 15.57 13.50 -4.68
N LEU A 321 15.57 12.19 -4.42
CA LEU A 321 14.56 11.51 -3.61
C LEU A 321 14.95 11.34 -2.13
N ASN A 322 16.05 11.97 -1.70
CA ASN A 322 16.61 11.88 -0.34
C ASN A 322 16.92 10.43 0.09
N GLN A 323 17.23 9.53 -0.85
CA GLN A 323 17.69 8.16 -0.56
C GLN A 323 19.17 8.12 -0.18
N VAL A 324 19.93 9.06 -0.70
CA VAL A 324 21.36 9.21 -0.46
C VAL A 324 21.61 10.64 -0.03
N ASP A 325 22.30 10.79 1.09
CA ASP A 325 22.77 12.08 1.56
C ASP A 325 23.90 12.59 0.63
N PRO A 326 23.70 13.73 -0.06
CA PRO A 326 24.72 14.28 -0.95
C PRO A 326 26.04 14.59 -0.24
N ASP A 327 26.03 14.97 1.04
CA ASP A 327 27.26 15.29 1.78
C ASP A 327 28.10 14.03 1.96
N LEU A 328 27.47 12.90 2.31
CA LEU A 328 28.16 11.61 2.42
C LEU A 328 28.75 11.15 1.08
N LEU A 329 28.08 11.46 -0.02
CA LEU A 329 28.55 11.12 -1.36
C LEU A 329 29.78 11.95 -1.74
N LEU A 330 29.73 13.27 -1.51
CA LEU A 330 30.87 14.17 -1.76
C LEU A 330 32.07 13.83 -0.88
N ASP A 331 31.86 13.58 0.42
CA ASP A 331 32.91 13.14 1.34
C ASP A 331 33.58 11.84 0.88
N TYR A 332 32.83 10.95 0.25
CA TYR A 332 33.37 9.70 -0.30
C TYR A 332 34.16 9.94 -1.59
N MET A 333 33.72 10.86 -2.45
CA MET A 333 34.44 11.28 -3.65
C MET A 333 35.78 11.96 -3.33
N ASP A 334 35.85 12.68 -2.20
CA ASP A 334 37.05 13.39 -1.77
C ASP A 334 38.14 12.48 -1.20
N LYS A 335 37.85 11.19 -0.98
CA LYS A 335 38.83 10.24 -0.43
C LYS A 335 40.00 10.03 -1.41
N PRO A 336 41.25 9.94 -0.92
CA PRO A 336 42.43 9.83 -1.76
C PRO A 336 42.43 8.62 -2.70
N GLY A 337 41.72 7.54 -2.35
CA GLY A 337 41.54 6.37 -3.23
C GLY A 337 40.63 6.59 -4.45
N MET A 338 39.82 7.65 -4.46
CA MET A 338 38.94 8.06 -5.57
C MET A 338 39.59 9.09 -6.49
N ARG A 339 40.43 9.99 -5.94
CA ARG A 339 41.13 11.03 -6.71
C ARG A 339 42.45 10.57 -7.36
N ALA A 340 43.07 9.50 -6.86
CA ALA A 340 44.40 9.06 -7.29
C ALA A 340 44.46 8.34 -8.66
N ALA A 341 43.33 8.12 -9.34
CA ALA A 341 43.29 7.48 -10.66
C ALA A 341 43.07 8.46 -11.83
N SER A 342 43.23 9.77 -11.60
CA SER A 342 43.33 10.75 -12.69
C SER A 342 44.82 10.92 -13.04
N PRO A 343 45.30 10.45 -14.21
CA PRO A 343 46.68 10.69 -14.60
C PRO A 343 46.83 12.19 -14.84
N ALA A 344 47.78 12.79 -14.11
CA ALA A 344 48.20 14.16 -14.34
C ALA A 344 48.67 14.32 -15.80
N ALA A 345 48.22 15.45 -16.38
CA ALA A 345 48.54 16.08 -17.66
C ALA A 345 49.72 15.54 -18.49
#